data_AF-A0A674BUM3-F1
#
_entry.id   AF-A0A674BUM3-F1
#
_cell.length_a   1.000
_cell.length_b   1.000
_cell.length_c   1.000
_cell.angle_alpha   90.00
_cell.angle_beta   90.00
_cell.angle_gamma   90.00
#
_symmetry.space_group_name_H-M   'P 1'
#
loop_
_entity.id
_entity.type
_entity.pdbx_description
1 polymer ?
#
loop_
_entity_poly.entity_id
_entity_poly.type
_entity_poly.pdbx_seq_one_letter_code
_entity_poly.pdbx_strand_id
1 'polypeptide(L)'
;MPPKKQKNPSVNISSSLEESEELSLETTVPTEDISSSDERDRTGTQKVTRQLIERKELLHNLQLLKIEMSQKNLIIDNMKVDHLTKTEELEERLNVALYQKQVLALRLDSQLQLSQDESRKQQALRKQEMDVILLRQKQLEETNRQLCDKAGDLRRSFRDLELTEDKYKELRDIPEERLSITEYVAVRTGDRSG
;
A
#
# COMPACT_ATOMS: atom_id res chain seq x y z
N MET A 1 -6.70 31.55 -2.05
CA MET A 1 -7.36 31.88 -3.34
C MET A 1 -7.77 30.57 -4.00
N PRO A 2 -9.06 30.32 -4.29
CA PRO A 2 -9.50 29.08 -4.95
C PRO A 2 -9.86 29.34 -6.43
N PRO A 3 -9.64 28.38 -7.37
CA PRO A 3 -10.26 28.46 -8.68
C PRO A 3 -11.65 27.84 -8.67
N LYS A 4 -12.46 28.38 -9.58
CA LYS A 4 -13.93 28.39 -9.61
C LYS A 4 -14.52 27.09 -10.18
N LYS A 5 -15.69 26.73 -9.65
CA LYS A 5 -16.66 25.79 -10.25
C LYS A 5 -17.07 26.28 -11.66
N GLN A 6 -17.09 25.38 -12.64
CA GLN A 6 -17.80 25.59 -13.90
C GLN A 6 -18.93 24.57 -14.05
N LYS A 7 -20.10 25.12 -14.38
CA LYS A 7 -21.40 24.49 -14.61
C LYS A 7 -21.41 23.75 -15.97
N ASN A 8 -22.14 22.63 -15.99
CA ASN A 8 -22.57 21.89 -17.18
C ASN A 8 -23.27 22.80 -18.22
N PRO A 9 -23.19 22.46 -19.52
CA PRO A 9 -24.27 22.73 -20.44
C PRO A 9 -25.11 21.46 -20.65
N SER A 10 -26.40 21.62 -20.40
CA SER A 10 -27.48 20.78 -20.92
C SER A 10 -27.65 20.99 -22.43
N VAL A 11 -28.35 20.03 -23.03
CA VAL A 11 -29.05 20.06 -24.34
C VAL A 11 -28.18 19.79 -25.58
N ASN A 12 -28.35 18.61 -26.18
CA ASN A 12 -29.08 18.46 -27.45
C ASN A 12 -29.19 16.98 -27.82
N ILE A 13 -30.41 16.47 -27.63
CA ILE A 13 -30.89 15.22 -28.20
C ILE A 13 -31.15 15.54 -29.67
N SER A 14 -30.23 15.19 -30.56
CA SER A 14 -30.50 15.20 -32.00
C SER A 14 -30.90 13.80 -32.41
N SER A 15 -32.21 13.60 -32.36
CA SER A 15 -32.93 12.68 -33.23
C SER A 15 -32.53 12.95 -34.69
N SER A 16 -31.86 11.99 -35.31
CA SER A 16 -31.85 11.84 -36.77
C SER A 16 -32.57 10.53 -37.08
N LEU A 17 -33.89 10.57 -36.84
CA LEU A 17 -34.87 9.85 -37.64
C LEU A 17 -34.96 10.61 -38.97
N GLU A 18 -35.38 9.96 -40.07
CA GLU A 18 -35.24 10.38 -41.48
C GLU A 18 -33.87 9.99 -42.05
N GLU A 19 -33.70 9.12 -43.05
CA GLU A 19 -34.56 8.37 -43.96
C GLU A 19 -33.74 7.12 -44.32
N SER A 20 -34.29 5.93 -44.15
CA SER A 20 -33.76 4.75 -44.84
C SER A 20 -34.97 3.98 -45.31
N GLU A 21 -35.33 4.39 -46.52
CA GLU A 21 -36.33 3.88 -47.43
C GLU A 21 -36.66 2.41 -47.16
N GLU A 22 -37.96 2.16 -47.07
CA GLU A 22 -38.56 0.84 -47.09
C GLU A 22 -37.79 -0.07 -48.04
N LEU A 23 -37.35 -1.21 -47.50
CA LEU A 23 -36.83 -2.32 -48.26
C LEU A 23 -37.99 -2.97 -49.03
N SER A 24 -38.53 -2.27 -50.02
CA SER A 24 -39.52 -2.80 -50.96
C SER A 24 -38.82 -3.77 -51.89
N LEU A 25 -38.75 -5.02 -51.45
CA LEU A 25 -38.47 -6.21 -52.25
C LEU A 25 -39.69 -6.52 -53.14
N GLU A 26 -40.06 -5.59 -54.01
CA GLU A 26 -41.10 -5.83 -55.01
C GLU A 26 -40.45 -6.44 -56.25
N THR A 27 -40.58 -7.77 -56.37
CA THR A 27 -40.11 -8.52 -57.53
C THR A 27 -41.16 -8.40 -58.64
N THR A 28 -41.23 -7.26 -59.32
CA THR A 28 -42.01 -7.18 -60.57
C THR A 28 -41.15 -7.69 -61.72
N VAL A 29 -41.45 -8.89 -62.19
CA VAL A 29 -40.94 -9.41 -63.46
C VAL A 29 -41.60 -8.61 -64.58
N PRO A 30 -40.86 -7.89 -65.45
CA PRO A 30 -41.46 -7.25 -66.60
C PRO A 30 -41.82 -8.31 -67.65
N THR A 31 -43.10 -8.62 -67.80
CA THR A 31 -43.64 -9.22 -69.04
C THR A 31 -43.79 -8.10 -70.06
N GLU A 32 -42.79 -7.94 -70.92
CA GLU A 32 -42.87 -7.08 -72.11
C GLU A 32 -43.34 -7.90 -73.31
N ASP A 33 -44.41 -7.42 -73.94
CA ASP A 33 -45.01 -7.96 -75.16
C ASP A 33 -44.02 -7.90 -76.33
N ILE A 34 -43.67 -9.06 -76.87
CA ILE A 34 -42.93 -9.19 -78.12
C ILE A 34 -43.82 -8.81 -79.31
N SER A 35 -43.73 -7.55 -79.74
CA SER A 35 -44.29 -7.07 -81.01
C SER A 35 -43.37 -7.43 -82.19
N SER A 36 -43.95 -8.09 -83.20
CA SER A 36 -43.33 -8.55 -84.44
C SER A 36 -43.46 -7.48 -85.55
N SER A 37 -42.33 -6.97 -86.09
CA SER A 37 -42.33 -6.28 -87.40
C SER A 37 -40.92 -6.16 -88.03
N ASP A 38 -40.79 -6.72 -89.24
CA ASP A 38 -39.84 -6.60 -90.37
C ASP A 38 -38.48 -5.85 -90.27
N GLU A 39 -37.39 -6.64 -90.30
CA GLU A 39 -36.39 -6.72 -91.38
C GLU A 39 -35.78 -5.46 -92.06
N ARG A 40 -35.64 -4.29 -91.41
CA ARG A 40 -34.77 -3.21 -91.96
C ARG A 40 -33.89 -2.39 -90.99
N ASP A 41 -33.76 -2.77 -89.72
CA ASP A 41 -32.95 -2.02 -88.71
C ASP A 41 -31.98 -2.88 -87.87
N ARG A 42 -31.59 -4.06 -88.35
CA ARG A 42 -30.84 -5.07 -87.56
C ARG A 42 -29.55 -4.55 -86.89
N THR A 43 -28.80 -3.64 -87.51
CA THR A 43 -27.54 -3.11 -86.94
C THR A 43 -27.75 -2.05 -85.85
N GLY A 44 -28.84 -1.26 -85.92
CA GLY A 44 -29.19 -0.28 -84.89
C GLY A 44 -29.76 -0.95 -83.64
N THR A 45 -30.69 -1.88 -83.83
CA THR A 45 -31.32 -2.65 -82.74
C THR A 45 -30.30 -3.52 -82.00
N GLN A 46 -29.32 -4.11 -82.70
CA GLN A 46 -28.26 -4.92 -82.09
C GLN A 46 -27.26 -4.10 -81.26
N LYS A 47 -27.02 -2.84 -81.63
CA LYS A 47 -26.22 -1.90 -80.81
C LYS A 47 -26.99 -1.46 -79.56
N VAL A 48 -28.29 -1.20 -79.69
CA VAL A 48 -29.17 -0.83 -78.57
C VAL A 48 -29.31 -1.98 -77.58
N THR A 49 -29.45 -3.24 -78.04
CA THR A 49 -29.51 -4.40 -77.14
C THR A 49 -28.19 -4.65 -76.41
N ARG A 50 -27.04 -4.47 -77.08
CA ARG A 50 -25.73 -4.56 -76.42
C ARG A 50 -25.54 -3.50 -75.33
N GLN A 51 -25.87 -2.25 -75.61
CA GLN A 51 -25.82 -1.17 -74.61
C GLN A 51 -26.75 -1.43 -73.43
N LEU A 52 -27.92 -2.04 -73.69
CA LEU A 52 -28.86 -2.41 -72.64
C LEU A 52 -28.31 -3.52 -71.74
N ILE A 53 -27.63 -4.52 -72.31
CA ILE A 53 -26.97 -5.59 -71.55
C ILE A 53 -25.83 -5.02 -70.70
N GLU A 54 -24.94 -4.22 -71.30
CA GLU A 54 -23.84 -3.56 -70.59
C GLU A 54 -24.36 -2.69 -69.43
N ARG A 55 -25.46 -1.95 -69.65
CA ARG A 55 -26.13 -1.17 -68.59
C ARG A 55 -26.67 -2.07 -67.47
N LYS A 56 -27.29 -3.20 -67.79
CA LYS A 56 -27.80 -4.16 -66.80
C LYS A 56 -26.67 -4.79 -65.99
N GLU A 57 -25.55 -5.14 -66.61
CA GLU A 57 -24.36 -5.66 -65.94
C GLU A 57 -23.75 -4.62 -64.98
N LEU A 58 -23.62 -3.37 -65.41
CA LEU A 58 -23.13 -2.29 -64.54
C LEU A 58 -24.05 -2.04 -63.35
N LEU A 59 -25.38 -2.07 -63.55
CA LEU A 59 -26.35 -1.93 -62.45
C LEU A 59 -26.25 -3.10 -61.46
N HIS A 60 -26.09 -4.32 -61.95
CA HIS A 60 -25.89 -5.49 -61.09
C HIS A 60 -24.59 -5.40 -60.28
N ASN A 61 -23.48 -5.02 -60.92
CA ASN A 61 -22.20 -4.82 -60.23
C ASN A 61 -22.29 -3.73 -59.16
N LEU A 62 -23.02 -2.65 -59.42
CA LEU A 62 -23.27 -1.59 -58.44
C LEU A 62 -24.05 -2.12 -57.23
N GLN A 63 -25.07 -2.95 -57.46
CA GLN A 63 -25.83 -3.60 -56.38
C GLN A 63 -24.93 -4.51 -55.54
N LEU A 64 -24.09 -5.35 -56.16
CA LEU A 64 -23.13 -6.19 -55.45
C LEU A 64 -22.17 -5.35 -54.60
N LEU A 65 -21.61 -4.28 -55.15
CA LEU A 65 -20.74 -3.37 -54.41
C LEU A 65 -21.46 -2.70 -53.23
N LYS A 66 -22.74 -2.33 -53.39
CA LYS A 66 -23.55 -1.76 -52.29
C LYS A 66 -23.74 -2.78 -51.16
N ILE A 67 -23.96 -4.05 -51.50
CA ILE A 67 -24.09 -5.14 -50.51
C ILE A 67 -22.75 -5.42 -49.82
N GLU A 68 -21.65 -5.51 -50.58
CA GLU A 68 -20.32 -5.71 -49.97
C GLU A 68 -19.94 -4.56 -49.04
N MET A 69 -20.26 -3.32 -49.42
CA MET A 69 -20.01 -2.14 -48.60
C MET A 69 -20.83 -2.18 -47.30
N SER A 70 -22.12 -2.53 -47.38
CA SER A 70 -22.97 -2.63 -46.18
C SER A 70 -22.49 -3.76 -45.25
N GLN A 71 -22.08 -4.90 -45.79
CA GLN A 71 -21.48 -5.99 -45.02
C GLN A 71 -20.19 -5.56 -44.32
N LYS A 72 -19.27 -4.89 -45.03
CA LYS A 72 -18.04 -4.36 -44.44
C LYS A 72 -18.31 -3.35 -43.33
N ASN A 73 -19.29 -2.46 -43.52
CA ASN A 73 -19.70 -1.52 -42.48
C ASN A 73 -20.22 -2.25 -41.23
N LEU A 74 -21.05 -3.28 -41.39
CA LEU A 74 -21.55 -4.08 -40.27
C LEU A 74 -20.41 -4.77 -39.50
N ILE A 75 -19.41 -5.32 -40.21
CA ILE A 75 -18.23 -5.91 -39.58
C ILE A 75 -17.46 -4.86 -38.77
N ILE A 76 -17.24 -3.67 -39.35
CA ILE A 76 -16.55 -2.58 -38.66
C ILE A 76 -17.31 -2.18 -37.39
N ASP A 77 -18.63 -2.07 -37.46
CA ASP A 77 -19.43 -1.66 -36.30
C ASP A 77 -19.46 -2.74 -35.21
N ASN A 78 -19.50 -4.02 -35.59
CA ASN A 78 -19.35 -5.12 -34.65
C ASN A 78 -17.97 -5.08 -33.95
N MET A 79 -16.88 -4.89 -34.72
CA MET A 79 -15.54 -4.75 -34.15
C MET A 79 -15.43 -3.54 -33.21
N LYS A 80 -16.07 -2.40 -33.54
CA LYS A 80 -16.09 -1.23 -32.65
C LYS A 80 -16.76 -1.55 -31.32
N VAL A 81 -17.90 -2.25 -31.34
CA VAL A 81 -18.60 -2.66 -30.12
C VAL A 81 -17.74 -3.61 -29.29
N ASP A 82 -17.10 -4.58 -29.92
CA ASP A 82 -16.20 -5.52 -29.23
C ASP A 82 -15.00 -4.80 -28.60
N HIS A 83 -14.40 -3.83 -29.30
CA HIS A 83 -13.31 -3.03 -28.76
C HIS A 83 -13.77 -2.11 -27.62
N LEU A 84 -14.96 -1.51 -27.73
CA LEU A 84 -15.51 -0.65 -26.69
C LEU A 84 -15.78 -1.45 -25.41
N THR A 85 -16.48 -2.58 -25.53
CA THR A 85 -16.75 -3.47 -24.39
C THR A 85 -15.46 -3.99 -23.76
N LYS A 86 -14.45 -4.36 -24.58
CA LYS A 86 -13.14 -4.77 -24.05
C LYS A 86 -12.44 -3.64 -23.30
N THR A 87 -12.56 -2.41 -23.77
CA THR A 87 -11.97 -1.24 -23.12
C THR A 87 -12.63 -1.02 -21.76
N GLU A 88 -13.96 -1.05 -21.70
CA GLU A 88 -14.73 -0.91 -20.46
C GLU A 88 -14.34 -2.00 -19.43
N GLU A 89 -14.26 -3.27 -19.85
CA GLU A 89 -13.82 -4.37 -18.97
C GLU A 89 -12.40 -4.14 -18.41
N LEU A 90 -11.48 -3.64 -19.23
CA LEU A 90 -10.10 -3.38 -18.82
C LEU A 90 -10.03 -2.19 -17.86
N GLU A 91 -10.82 -1.15 -18.08
CA GLU A 91 -10.93 0.01 -17.18
C GLU A 91 -11.50 -0.40 -15.82
N GLU A 92 -12.55 -1.23 -15.78
CA GLU A 92 -13.09 -1.76 -14.53
C GLU A 92 -12.05 -2.58 -13.76
N ARG A 93 -11.33 -3.48 -14.43
CA ARG A 93 -10.25 -4.27 -13.81
C ARG A 93 -9.13 -3.40 -13.28
N LEU A 94 -8.76 -2.36 -14.02
CA LEU A 94 -7.75 -1.39 -13.60
C LEU A 94 -8.22 -0.65 -12.34
N ASN A 95 -9.47 -0.19 -12.30
CA ASN A 95 -10.03 0.50 -11.15
C ASN A 95 -10.05 -0.39 -9.90
N VAL A 96 -10.43 -1.66 -10.03
CA VAL A 96 -10.37 -2.63 -8.94
C VAL A 96 -8.93 -2.82 -8.44
N ALA A 97 -7.96 -2.98 -9.35
CA ALA A 97 -6.56 -3.14 -9.00
C ALA A 97 -5.98 -1.90 -8.29
N LEU A 98 -6.35 -0.69 -8.73
CA LEU A 98 -5.96 0.56 -8.11
C LEU A 98 -6.54 0.69 -6.69
N TYR A 99 -7.81 0.34 -6.51
CA TYR A 99 -8.44 0.33 -5.20
C TYR A 99 -7.75 -0.65 -4.24
N GLN A 100 -7.49 -1.89 -4.69
CA GLN A 100 -6.77 -2.89 -3.90
C GLN A 100 -5.37 -2.40 -3.52
N LYS A 101 -4.64 -1.80 -4.45
CA LYS A 101 -3.33 -1.18 -4.19
C LYS A 101 -3.42 -0.11 -3.10
N GLN A 102 -4.40 0.77 -3.16
CA GLN A 102 -4.58 1.84 -2.17
C GLN A 102 -4.89 1.27 -0.78
N VAL A 103 -5.77 0.28 -0.69
CA VAL A 103 -6.09 -0.39 0.58
C VAL A 103 -4.85 -1.07 1.17
N LEU A 104 -4.07 -1.76 0.36
CA LEU A 104 -2.84 -2.41 0.81
C LEU A 104 -1.79 -1.40 1.28
N ALA A 105 -1.63 -0.29 0.55
CA ALA A 105 -0.72 0.79 0.94
C ALA A 105 -1.11 1.38 2.32
N LEU A 106 -2.39 1.70 2.52
CA LEU A 106 -2.87 2.22 3.81
C LEU A 106 -2.69 1.22 4.96
N ARG A 107 -2.91 -0.07 4.71
CA ARG A 107 -2.66 -1.12 5.71
C ARG A 107 -1.18 -1.22 6.07
N LEU A 108 -0.30 -1.17 5.07
CA LEU A 108 1.14 -1.21 5.28
C LEU A 108 1.61 0.00 6.08
N ASP A 109 1.18 1.21 5.70
CA ASP A 109 1.53 2.44 6.41
C ASP A 109 1.05 2.40 7.87
N SER A 110 -0.17 1.92 8.11
CA SER A 110 -0.71 1.75 9.46
C SER A 110 0.12 0.75 10.28
N GLN A 111 0.49 -0.40 9.72
CA GLN A 111 1.33 -1.39 10.39
C GLN A 111 2.73 -0.85 10.70
N LEU A 112 3.33 -0.11 9.77
CA LEU A 112 4.63 0.52 9.96
C LEU A 112 4.59 1.58 11.08
N GLN A 113 3.55 2.42 11.11
CA GLN A 113 3.37 3.41 12.18
C GLN A 113 3.22 2.75 13.54
N LEU A 114 2.35 1.74 13.66
CA LEU A 114 2.17 1.00 14.91
C LEU A 114 3.47 0.35 15.39
N SER A 115 4.19 -0.34 14.49
CA SER A 115 5.47 -0.97 14.83
C SER A 115 6.53 0.05 15.27
N GLN A 116 6.59 1.20 14.59
CA GLN A 116 7.52 2.27 14.95
C GLN A 116 7.20 2.85 16.33
N ASP A 117 5.92 3.10 16.63
CA ASP A 117 5.50 3.66 17.90
C ASP A 117 5.68 2.66 19.06
N GLU A 118 5.41 1.38 18.84
CA GLU A 118 5.70 0.32 19.81
C GLU A 118 7.21 0.23 20.09
N SER A 119 8.04 0.24 19.05
CA SER A 119 9.49 0.21 19.19
C SER A 119 10.01 1.42 19.99
N ARG A 120 9.49 2.62 19.72
CA ARG A 120 9.81 3.84 20.48
C ARG A 120 9.42 3.72 21.95
N LYS A 121 8.20 3.23 22.24
CA LYS A 121 7.72 3.01 23.61
C LYS A 121 8.60 2.01 24.36
N GLN A 122 8.91 0.87 23.74
CA GLN A 122 9.78 -0.14 24.33
C GLN A 122 11.21 0.38 24.56
N GLN A 123 11.74 1.20 23.63
CA GLN A 123 13.04 1.82 23.80
C GLN A 123 13.04 2.82 24.97
N ALA A 124 11.98 3.62 25.11
CA ALA A 124 11.83 4.56 26.22
C ALA A 124 11.74 3.84 27.57
N LEU A 125 10.94 2.77 27.67
CA LEU A 125 10.85 1.93 28.86
C LEU A 125 12.20 1.31 29.24
N ARG A 126 12.90 0.71 28.27
CA ARG A 126 14.23 0.13 28.51
C ARG A 126 15.25 1.17 28.98
N LYS A 127 15.20 2.39 28.44
CA LYS A 127 16.05 3.50 28.91
C LYS A 127 15.73 3.86 30.35
N GLN A 128 14.46 3.99 30.70
CA GLN A 128 14.05 4.28 32.07
C GLN A 128 14.50 3.19 33.05
N GLU A 129 14.31 1.92 32.69
CA GLU A 129 14.77 0.78 33.49
C GLU A 129 16.29 0.80 33.67
N MET A 130 17.03 1.08 32.60
CA MET A 130 18.49 1.22 32.64
C MET A 130 18.93 2.35 33.58
N ASP A 131 18.29 3.51 33.51
CA ASP A 131 18.61 4.66 34.35
C ASP A 131 18.38 4.35 35.83
N VAL A 132 17.32 3.61 36.16
CA VAL A 132 17.04 3.16 37.54
C VAL A 132 18.11 2.19 38.04
N ILE A 133 18.51 1.22 37.20
CA ILE A 133 19.57 0.26 37.55
C ILE A 133 20.89 1.00 37.76
N LEU A 134 21.23 1.93 36.86
CA LEU A 134 22.47 2.70 36.93
C LEU A 134 22.52 3.60 38.17
N LEU A 135 21.40 4.23 38.53
CA LEU A 135 21.28 4.99 39.78
C LEU A 135 21.50 4.10 41.01
N ARG A 136 20.87 2.92 41.04
CA ARG A 136 21.05 1.97 42.13
C ARG A 136 22.48 1.47 42.23
N GLN A 137 23.11 1.18 41.10
CA GLN A 137 24.50 0.74 41.04
C GLN A 137 25.43 1.83 41.60
N LYS A 138 25.23 3.08 41.21
CA LYS A 138 26.01 4.21 41.75
C LYS A 138 25.88 4.35 43.26
N GLN A 139 24.66 4.21 43.80
CA GLN A 139 24.44 4.21 45.26
C GLN A 139 25.17 3.07 45.96
N LEU A 140 25.16 1.86 45.38
CA LEU A 140 25.87 0.71 45.95
C LEU A 140 27.39 0.89 45.88
N GLU A 141 27.91 1.45 44.80
CA GLU A 141 29.33 1.77 44.68
C GLU A 141 29.78 2.80 45.72
N GLU A 142 28.95 3.82 45.97
CA GLU A 142 29.20 4.83 46.99
C GLU A 142 29.17 4.24 48.41
N THR A 143 28.16 3.44 48.76
CA THR A 143 28.09 2.80 50.08
C THR A 143 29.24 1.81 50.30
N ASN A 144 29.63 1.06 49.27
CA ASN A 144 30.76 0.15 49.35
C ASN A 144 32.07 0.91 49.60
N ARG A 145 32.28 2.05 48.91
CA ARG A 145 33.40 2.95 49.19
C ARG A 145 33.43 3.40 50.65
N GLN A 146 32.30 3.90 51.16
CA GLN A 146 32.20 4.34 52.56
C GLN A 146 32.46 3.21 53.56
N LEU A 147 32.02 1.98 53.27
CA LEU A 147 32.30 0.81 54.10
C LEU A 147 33.77 0.43 54.06
N CYS A 148 34.41 0.48 52.88
CA CYS A 148 35.84 0.25 52.75
C CYS A 148 36.67 1.29 53.52
N ASP A 149 36.27 2.56 53.47
CA ASP A 149 36.93 3.65 54.21
C ASP A 149 36.79 3.43 55.72
N LYS A 150 35.57 3.18 56.21
CA LYS A 150 35.30 2.86 57.63
C LYS A 150 36.05 1.62 58.12
N ALA A 151 36.11 0.57 57.31
CA ALA A 151 36.90 -0.63 57.63
C ALA A 151 38.40 -0.35 57.61
N GLY A 152 38.86 0.57 56.73
CA GLY A 152 40.21 1.12 56.75
C GLY A 152 40.51 1.85 58.05
N ASP A 153 39.63 2.76 58.46
CA ASP A 153 39.75 3.54 59.69
C ASP A 153 39.78 2.64 60.93
N LEU A 154 38.87 1.66 61.03
CA LEU A 154 38.85 0.66 62.11
C LEU A 154 40.15 -0.14 62.17
N ARG A 155 40.69 -0.57 61.02
CA ARG A 155 41.98 -1.29 60.98
C ARG A 155 43.17 -0.42 61.37
N ARG A 156 43.08 0.91 61.22
CA ARG A 156 44.10 1.83 61.74
C ARG A 156 43.92 2.00 63.24
N SER A 157 42.70 2.28 63.71
CA SER A 157 42.41 2.43 65.14
C SER A 157 42.77 1.19 65.97
N PHE A 158 42.58 -0.02 65.44
CA PHE A 158 43.01 -1.25 66.12
C PHE A 158 44.54 -1.46 66.10
N ARG A 159 45.26 -0.92 65.12
CA ARG A 159 46.73 -0.96 65.11
C ARG A 159 47.34 0.01 66.11
N ASP A 160 46.70 1.16 66.29
CA ASP A 160 47.13 2.21 67.22
C ASP A 160 46.65 1.93 68.67
N LEU A 161 46.06 0.76 68.91
CA LEU A 161 45.48 0.37 70.19
C LEU A 161 46.55 -0.23 71.12
N GLU A 162 47.19 0.63 71.91
CA GLU A 162 48.11 0.21 72.96
C GLU A 162 47.37 0.04 74.29
N LEU A 163 47.40 -1.18 74.85
CA LEU A 163 46.72 -1.51 76.10
C LEU A 163 47.72 -1.60 77.27
N THR A 164 47.62 -0.67 78.22
CA THR A 164 48.38 -0.71 79.47
C THR A 164 47.80 -1.77 80.41
N GLU A 165 48.65 -2.44 81.20
CA GLU A 165 48.27 -3.58 82.06
C GLU A 165 47.16 -3.24 83.07
N ASP A 166 47.16 -2.01 83.61
CA ASP A 166 46.14 -1.55 84.56
C ASP A 166 44.76 -1.40 83.90
N LYS A 167 44.72 -0.86 82.68
CA LYS A 167 43.48 -0.71 81.90
C LYS A 167 42.92 -2.06 81.44
N TYR A 168 43.79 -3.04 81.18
CA TYR A 168 43.35 -4.40 80.87
C TYR A 168 42.59 -5.05 82.03
N LYS A 169 43.11 -4.91 83.26
CA LYS A 169 42.47 -5.47 84.47
C LYS A 169 41.09 -4.85 84.71
N GLU A 170 40.97 -3.53 84.55
CA GLU A 170 39.68 -2.83 84.68
C GLU A 170 38.66 -3.27 83.62
N LEU A 171 39.08 -3.44 82.37
CA LEU A 171 38.18 -3.81 81.27
C LEU A 171 37.79 -5.29 81.26
N ARG A 172 38.63 -6.18 81.82
CA ARG A 172 38.37 -7.63 81.92
C ARG A 172 37.18 -7.97 82.82
N ASP A 173 36.95 -7.17 83.86
CA ASP A 173 35.89 -7.41 84.84
C ASP A 173 34.52 -6.88 84.36
N ILE A 174 34.48 -6.18 83.23
CA ILE A 174 33.26 -5.66 82.61
C ILE A 174 32.65 -6.71 81.66
N PRO A 175 31.32 -6.96 81.70
CA PRO A 175 30.67 -7.88 80.78
C PRO A 175 30.82 -7.47 79.30
N GLU A 176 31.00 -8.46 78.41
CA GLU A 176 31.23 -8.23 76.97
C GLU A 176 30.14 -7.38 76.30
N GLU A 177 28.90 -7.48 76.76
CA GLU A 177 27.74 -6.73 76.25
C GLU A 177 27.81 -5.21 76.52
N ARG A 178 28.65 -4.80 77.46
CA ARG A 178 28.86 -3.39 77.85
C ARG A 178 30.15 -2.79 77.30
N LEU A 179 31.02 -3.62 76.70
CA LEU A 179 32.28 -3.17 76.12
C LEU A 179 32.00 -2.55 74.74
N SER A 180 32.66 -1.43 74.45
CA SER A 180 32.74 -0.94 73.07
C SER A 180 33.53 -1.93 72.21
N ILE A 181 33.32 -1.89 70.90
CA ILE A 181 34.01 -2.78 69.94
C ILE A 181 35.54 -2.67 70.09
N THR A 182 36.05 -1.46 70.34
CA THR A 182 37.49 -1.21 70.57
C THR A 182 37.99 -1.83 71.86
N GLU A 183 37.25 -1.70 72.97
CA GLU A 183 37.62 -2.28 74.26
C GLU A 183 37.52 -3.80 74.24
N TYR A 184 36.47 -4.34 73.60
CA TYR A 184 36.30 -5.78 73.38
C TYR A 184 37.48 -6.38 72.62
N VAL A 185 37.89 -5.73 71.51
CA VAL A 185 39.06 -6.16 70.74
C VAL A 185 40.33 -6.04 71.57
N ALA A 186 40.53 -4.95 72.32
CA ALA A 186 41.70 -4.74 73.17
C ALA A 186 41.88 -5.86 74.20
N VAL A 187 40.82 -6.19 74.94
CA VAL A 187 40.83 -7.27 75.94
C VAL A 187 41.15 -8.61 75.27
N ARG A 188 40.55 -8.90 74.12
CA ARG A 188 40.75 -10.17 73.42
C ARG A 188 42.13 -10.32 72.76
N THR A 189 42.77 -9.23 72.33
CA THR A 189 44.14 -9.25 71.81
C THR A 189 45.19 -9.24 72.92
N GLY A 190 44.92 -8.54 74.03
CA GLY A 190 45.78 -8.54 75.22
C GLY A 190 45.89 -9.93 75.87
N ASP A 191 44.78 -10.66 75.96
CA ASP A 191 44.75 -12.03 76.53
C ASP A 191 45.54 -13.07 75.71
N ARG A 192 45.86 -12.78 74.43
CA ARG A 192 46.70 -13.64 73.56
C ARG A 192 48.18 -13.31 73.57
N SER A 193 48.57 -12.17 74.15
CA SER A 193 49.95 -11.68 74.14
C SER A 193 50.67 -11.86 75.49
N GLY A 194 50.02 -12.53 76.46
CA GLY A 194 50.60 -12.97 77.74
C GLY A 194 50.92 -14.46 77.77
#